data_AF-A0AA94F3R1-F1
#
_entry.id   AF-A0AA94F3R1-F1
#
_cell.length_a   1.000
_cell.length_b   1.000
_cell.length_c   1.000
_cell.angle_alpha   90.00
_cell.angle_beta   90.00
_cell.angle_gamma   90.00
#
_symmetry.space_group_name_H-M   'P 1'
#
loop_
_entity.id
_entity.type
_entity.pdbx_description
1 polymer ?
#
loop_
_entity_poly.entity_id
_entity_poly.type
_entity_poly.pdbx_seq_one_letter_code
_entity_poly.pdbx_strand_id
1 'polypeptide(L)'
;MKSKSSFYFFILILLISCKTTKTNWWEDNKDTPFKRYLIQTNKIDINTKMNGKLYDDYYSDFLKYETKTKLEKNPYLKVNKVYVHYRTPNSVEFSVYSDEEDFCLSDYDLDMDGKILSLPDENGIVKVIKPIVVSYFGDFEITNNIIKTRRHSRSPFNEWYDYVEGKISNDTIYLSKKYWGKAKNNYKFKKYWLAKTRKTNYKKIYQPTLKAEKFENSYGLTCFRVTGEFLVK
;
A
#
# COMPACT_ATOMS: atom_id res chain seq x y z
N MET A 1 -18.58 -29.24 -78.54
CA MET A 1 -19.49 -28.80 -77.46
C MET A 1 -20.28 -29.99 -76.95
N LYS A 2 -19.88 -30.55 -75.81
CA LYS A 2 -20.63 -31.51 -74.99
C LYS A 2 -20.21 -31.31 -73.54
N SER A 3 -21.21 -31.30 -72.66
CA SER A 3 -21.12 -31.25 -71.21
C SER A 3 -20.47 -32.51 -70.61
N LYS A 4 -19.93 -32.45 -69.38
CA LYS A 4 -20.60 -32.81 -68.10
C LYS A 4 -19.60 -33.29 -67.05
N SER A 5 -19.94 -32.92 -65.82
CA SER A 5 -19.79 -33.67 -64.56
C SER A 5 -18.46 -33.66 -63.81
N SER A 6 -18.60 -33.08 -62.62
CA SER A 6 -18.26 -33.68 -61.32
C SER A 6 -16.79 -33.74 -60.94
N PHE A 7 -16.41 -32.92 -59.97
CA PHE A 7 -15.95 -33.45 -58.69
C PHE A 7 -16.00 -32.33 -57.64
N TYR A 8 -17.11 -32.29 -56.89
CA TYR A 8 -17.13 -31.64 -55.58
C TYR A 8 -16.21 -32.45 -54.67
N PHE A 9 -15.06 -31.91 -54.30
CA PHE A 9 -14.23 -32.48 -53.24
C PHE A 9 -13.93 -31.41 -52.19
N PHE A 10 -14.80 -31.41 -51.18
CA PHE A 10 -14.38 -31.61 -49.79
C PHE A 10 -13.15 -30.83 -49.32
N ILE A 11 -13.35 -29.56 -48.96
CA ILE A 11 -12.62 -28.97 -47.82
C ILE A 11 -13.64 -28.22 -46.96
N LEU A 12 -14.50 -29.01 -46.32
CA LEU A 12 -15.26 -28.61 -45.15
C LEU A 12 -14.26 -28.55 -43.98
N ILE A 13 -13.43 -27.49 -43.91
CA ILE A 13 -12.63 -27.22 -42.72
C ILE A 13 -13.61 -26.79 -41.63
N LEU A 14 -14.07 -27.80 -40.89
CA LEU A 14 -14.11 -27.80 -39.44
C LEU A 14 -14.40 -26.41 -38.86
N LEU A 15 -15.68 -26.03 -38.93
CA LEU A 15 -16.31 -25.27 -37.86
C LEU A 15 -16.21 -26.11 -36.59
N ILE A 16 -15.01 -26.13 -36.00
CA ILE A 16 -14.85 -26.39 -34.58
C ILE A 16 -15.61 -25.25 -33.94
N SER A 17 -16.87 -25.53 -33.65
CA SER A 17 -17.65 -24.79 -32.70
C SER A 17 -16.85 -24.87 -31.41
N CYS A 18 -15.92 -23.93 -31.21
CA CYS A 18 -15.47 -23.54 -29.90
C CYS A 18 -16.73 -23.03 -29.20
N LYS A 19 -17.52 -23.96 -28.66
CA LYS A 19 -18.31 -23.70 -27.48
C LYS A 19 -17.28 -23.30 -26.43
N THR A 20 -16.97 -22.02 -26.39
CA THR A 20 -16.55 -21.38 -25.14
C THR A 20 -17.75 -21.50 -24.24
N THR A 21 -17.92 -22.66 -23.61
CA THR A 21 -18.61 -22.73 -22.33
C THR A 21 -17.82 -21.74 -21.47
N LYS A 22 -18.33 -20.52 -21.35
CA LYS A 22 -17.97 -19.63 -20.25
C LYS A 22 -18.52 -20.34 -19.01
N THR A 23 -17.83 -21.38 -18.53
CA THR A 23 -17.98 -21.76 -17.14
C THR A 23 -17.61 -20.51 -16.37
N ASN A 24 -18.59 -19.96 -15.68
CA ASN A 24 -18.32 -18.78 -14.91
C ASN A 24 -17.32 -19.18 -13.83
N TRP A 25 -16.25 -18.41 -13.64
CA TRP A 25 -15.15 -18.81 -12.76
C TRP A 25 -15.60 -19.14 -11.31
N TRP A 26 -16.76 -18.62 -10.88
CA TRP A 26 -17.37 -18.92 -9.58
C TRP A 26 -18.07 -20.29 -9.47
N GLU A 27 -18.41 -20.95 -10.59
CA GLU A 27 -19.12 -22.24 -10.61
C GLU A 27 -18.21 -23.41 -10.21
N ASP A 28 -16.90 -23.30 -10.43
CA ASP A 28 -15.90 -24.36 -10.14
C ASP A 28 -15.32 -24.30 -8.70
N ASN A 29 -15.72 -23.30 -7.90
CA ASN A 29 -14.92 -22.82 -6.76
C ASN A 29 -15.63 -22.96 -5.40
N LYS A 30 -15.85 -24.20 -4.95
CA LYS A 30 -16.62 -24.53 -3.73
C LYS A 30 -15.94 -24.15 -2.39
N ASP A 31 -14.63 -23.93 -2.35
CA ASP A 31 -13.86 -23.49 -1.16
C ASP A 31 -12.73 -22.50 -1.55
N THR A 32 -13.11 -21.29 -1.95
CA THR A 32 -12.13 -20.22 -2.23
C THR A 32 -11.86 -19.38 -0.99
N PRO A 33 -10.68 -18.73 -0.90
CA PRO A 33 -10.40 -17.69 0.09
C PRO A 33 -11.52 -16.64 0.18
N PHE A 34 -12.12 -16.29 -0.96
CA PHE A 34 -13.26 -15.37 -1.02
C PHE A 34 -14.50 -15.91 -0.31
N LYS A 35 -14.91 -17.17 -0.57
CA LYS A 35 -16.02 -17.80 0.15
C LYS A 35 -15.76 -17.85 1.65
N ARG A 36 -14.53 -18.20 2.05
CA ARG A 36 -14.12 -18.23 3.46
C ARG A 36 -14.24 -16.86 4.11
N TYR A 37 -13.83 -15.81 3.42
CA TYR A 37 -14.01 -14.43 3.87
C TYR A 37 -15.50 -14.10 4.09
N LEU A 38 -16.37 -14.44 3.14
CA LEU A 38 -17.82 -14.16 3.27
C LEU A 38 -18.43 -14.88 4.48
N ILE A 39 -18.00 -16.11 4.77
CA ILE A 39 -18.43 -16.87 5.95
C ILE A 39 -17.87 -16.23 7.23
N GLN A 40 -16.57 -15.95 7.28
CA GLN A 40 -15.90 -15.37 8.45
C GLN A 40 -16.42 -13.99 8.83
N THR A 41 -16.94 -13.25 7.85
CA THR A 41 -17.52 -11.91 8.02
C THR A 41 -19.06 -11.92 8.06
N ASN A 42 -19.67 -13.10 8.24
CA ASN A 42 -21.12 -13.30 8.36
C ASN A 42 -21.94 -12.70 7.20
N LYS A 43 -21.38 -12.66 5.98
CA LYS A 43 -22.09 -12.25 4.76
C LYS A 43 -22.94 -13.38 4.18
N ILE A 44 -22.53 -14.63 4.40
CA ILE A 44 -23.25 -15.84 3.97
C ILE A 44 -23.06 -16.99 4.98
N ASP A 45 -23.98 -17.96 4.96
CA ASP A 45 -23.80 -19.24 5.65
C ASP A 45 -22.89 -20.20 4.89
N ILE A 46 -22.27 -21.17 5.60
CA ILE A 46 -21.35 -22.16 5.03
C ILE A 46 -21.92 -22.96 3.84
N ASN A 47 -23.23 -23.21 3.87
CA ASN A 47 -23.96 -23.96 2.84
C ASN A 47 -24.40 -23.12 1.65
N THR A 48 -24.20 -21.80 1.69
CA THR A 48 -24.58 -20.88 0.61
C THR A 48 -23.76 -21.18 -0.64
N LYS A 49 -24.44 -21.31 -1.79
CA LYS A 49 -23.79 -21.49 -3.09
C LYS A 49 -23.25 -20.15 -3.59
N MET A 50 -22.02 -20.16 -4.09
CA MET A 50 -21.41 -19.00 -4.74
C MET A 50 -22.18 -18.62 -6.01
N ASN A 51 -22.27 -17.31 -6.27
CA ASN A 51 -22.87 -16.76 -7.47
C ASN A 51 -22.19 -15.43 -7.85
N GLY A 52 -22.45 -14.93 -9.05
CA GLY A 52 -21.86 -13.68 -9.55
C GLY A 52 -22.22 -12.45 -8.70
N LYS A 53 -23.44 -12.37 -8.17
CA LYS A 53 -23.87 -11.25 -7.32
C LYS A 53 -23.02 -11.11 -6.06
N LEU A 54 -22.69 -12.22 -5.39
CA LEU A 54 -21.81 -12.20 -4.22
C LEU A 54 -20.42 -11.65 -4.58
N TYR A 55 -19.91 -11.99 -5.76
CA TYR A 55 -18.65 -11.46 -6.26
C TYR A 55 -18.73 -9.96 -6.50
N ASP A 56 -19.74 -9.50 -7.23
CA ASP A 56 -19.94 -8.09 -7.53
C ASP A 56 -20.12 -7.25 -6.26
N ASP A 57 -20.88 -7.77 -5.28
CA ASP A 57 -21.22 -7.06 -4.05
C ASP A 57 -20.05 -6.99 -3.05
N TYR A 58 -19.17 -8.00 -3.01
CA TYR A 58 -18.21 -8.16 -1.88
C TYR A 58 -16.75 -8.40 -2.26
N TYR A 59 -16.42 -8.60 -3.54
CA TYR A 59 -15.04 -8.95 -3.90
C TYR A 59 -14.04 -7.82 -3.60
N SER A 60 -14.44 -6.56 -3.73
CA SER A 60 -13.57 -5.44 -3.36
C SER A 60 -13.24 -5.43 -1.86
N ASP A 61 -14.24 -5.69 -1.00
CA ASP A 61 -14.05 -5.75 0.45
C ASP A 61 -13.18 -6.95 0.85
N PHE A 62 -13.30 -8.07 0.13
CA PHE A 62 -12.41 -9.21 0.29
C PHE A 62 -10.95 -8.85 0.02
N LEU A 63 -10.66 -8.14 -1.08
CA LEU A 63 -9.30 -7.71 -1.38
C LEU A 63 -8.72 -6.80 -0.29
N LYS A 64 -9.53 -5.86 0.22
CA LYS A 64 -9.12 -5.01 1.35
C LYS A 64 -8.84 -5.84 2.61
N TYR A 65 -9.70 -6.80 2.93
CA TYR A 65 -9.52 -7.71 4.06
C TYR A 65 -8.25 -8.56 3.92
N GLU A 66 -7.96 -9.08 2.73
CA GLU A 66 -6.76 -9.88 2.48
C GLU A 66 -5.50 -9.05 2.64
N THR A 67 -5.49 -7.83 2.08
CA THR A 67 -4.40 -6.85 2.24
C THR A 67 -4.15 -6.53 3.71
N LYS A 68 -5.19 -6.13 4.45
CA LYS A 68 -5.13 -5.86 5.88
C LYS A 68 -4.55 -7.04 6.66
N THR A 69 -5.10 -8.24 6.45
CA THR A 69 -4.66 -9.47 7.13
C THR A 69 -3.20 -9.78 6.85
N LYS A 70 -2.74 -9.61 5.60
CA LYS A 70 -1.34 -9.83 5.21
C LYS A 70 -0.41 -8.83 5.89
N LEU A 71 -0.81 -7.56 5.95
CA LEU A 71 -0.01 -6.49 6.55
C LEU A 71 0.07 -6.62 8.07
N GLU A 72 -1.04 -6.90 8.75
CA GLU A 72 -1.09 -7.11 10.20
C GLU A 72 -0.27 -8.33 10.65
N LYS A 73 -0.19 -9.37 9.79
CA LYS A 73 0.64 -10.55 10.04
C LYS A 73 2.12 -10.36 9.72
N ASN A 74 2.52 -9.26 9.08
CA ASN A 74 3.92 -9.01 8.78
C ASN A 74 4.69 -8.74 10.10
N PRO A 75 5.73 -9.53 10.44
CA PRO A 75 6.39 -9.38 11.74
C PRO A 75 7.30 -8.14 11.81
N TYR A 76 7.64 -7.55 10.67
CA TYR A 76 8.61 -6.46 10.58
C TYR A 76 7.95 -5.07 10.62
N LEU A 77 6.87 -4.87 9.86
CA LEU A 77 6.17 -3.57 9.78
C LEU A 77 5.07 -3.47 10.84
N LYS A 78 5.04 -2.37 11.58
CA LYS A 78 3.97 -2.05 12.52
C LYS A 78 2.97 -1.13 11.80
N VAL A 79 1.92 -1.73 11.21
CA VAL A 79 0.88 -0.94 10.53
C VAL A 79 0.04 -0.12 11.51
N ASN A 80 -0.50 1.00 11.03
CA ASN A 80 -1.26 1.98 11.82
C ASN A 80 -0.48 2.50 13.05
N LYS A 81 0.86 2.47 12.98
CA LYS A 81 1.77 3.01 14.01
C LYS A 81 2.66 4.10 13.43
N VAL A 82 3.13 4.96 14.33
CA VAL A 82 3.90 6.15 13.95
C VAL A 82 5.39 5.83 13.89
N TYR A 83 5.98 6.20 12.77
CA TYR A 83 7.42 6.21 12.54
C TYR A 83 7.92 7.63 12.41
N VAL A 84 9.02 7.94 13.09
CA VAL A 84 9.64 9.26 13.11
C VAL A 84 10.95 9.23 12.34
N HIS A 85 11.14 10.22 11.46
CA HIS A 85 12.38 10.47 10.74
C HIS A 85 12.96 11.82 11.14
N TYR A 86 14.19 11.83 11.65
CA TYR A 86 14.91 13.07 11.96
C TYR A 86 15.46 13.69 10.67
N ARG A 87 14.98 14.90 10.37
CA ARG A 87 15.45 15.74 9.27
C ARG A 87 16.68 16.55 9.71
N THR A 88 16.58 17.10 10.92
CA THR A 88 17.66 17.73 11.68
C THR A 88 17.57 17.24 13.13
N PRO A 89 18.50 17.59 14.04
CA PRO A 89 18.38 17.25 15.45
C PRO A 89 17.08 17.74 16.11
N ASN A 90 16.51 18.85 15.62
CA ASN A 90 15.33 19.52 16.20
C ASN A 90 14.11 19.53 15.28
N SER A 91 14.14 18.76 14.19
CA SER A 91 13.08 18.74 13.17
C SER A 91 12.82 17.33 12.67
N VAL A 92 11.57 16.92 12.69
CA VAL A 92 11.15 15.54 12.40
C VAL A 92 10.04 15.47 11.37
N GLU A 93 9.93 14.32 10.73
CA GLU A 93 8.82 13.95 9.86
C GLU A 93 8.11 12.73 10.45
N PHE A 94 6.78 12.81 10.54
CA PHE A 94 5.96 11.71 11.02
C PHE A 94 5.40 10.93 9.85
N SER A 95 5.36 9.61 9.99
CA SER A 95 4.80 8.74 8.97
C SER A 95 4.02 7.58 9.56
N VAL A 96 2.99 7.15 8.85
CA VAL A 96 2.19 5.96 9.18
C VAL A 96 2.05 5.13 7.92
N TYR A 97 2.27 3.82 8.06
CA TYR A 97 1.96 2.83 7.03
C TYR A 97 0.65 2.17 7.42
N SER A 98 -0.39 2.38 6.63
CA SER A 98 -1.72 1.86 6.94
C SER A 98 -1.82 0.35 6.71
N ASP A 99 -2.90 -0.24 7.22
CA ASP A 99 -3.34 -1.59 6.91
C ASP A 99 -4.04 -1.71 5.53
N GLU A 100 -4.03 -0.65 4.72
CA GLU A 100 -4.65 -0.59 3.39
C GLU A 100 -3.64 -0.23 2.28
N GLU A 101 -2.35 -0.46 2.52
CA GLU A 101 -1.24 -0.11 1.61
C GLU A 101 -1.03 1.40 1.38
N ASP A 102 -1.77 2.25 2.08
CA ASP A 102 -1.53 3.69 2.09
C ASP A 102 -0.35 4.07 2.99
N PHE A 103 0.57 4.86 2.46
CA PHE A 103 1.63 5.54 3.19
C PHE A 103 1.23 7.00 3.43
N CYS A 104 1.10 7.36 4.71
CA CYS A 104 0.76 8.70 5.17
C CYS A 104 1.99 9.43 5.71
N LEU A 105 2.05 10.74 5.48
CA LEU A 105 3.18 11.61 5.84
C LEU A 105 2.69 12.92 6.45
N SER A 106 3.47 13.51 7.35
CA SER A 106 3.24 14.90 7.77
C SER A 106 3.50 15.85 6.59
N ASP A 107 2.62 16.82 6.39
CA ASP A 107 2.69 17.76 5.25
C ASP A 107 3.95 18.63 5.27
N TYR A 108 4.49 18.90 6.46
CA TYR A 108 5.69 19.71 6.67
C TYR A 108 6.64 19.06 7.66
N ASP A 109 7.89 19.51 7.64
CA ASP A 109 8.87 19.22 8.69
C ASP A 109 8.34 19.83 10.01
N LEU A 110 8.35 19.04 11.09
CA LEU A 110 7.81 19.39 12.39
C LEU A 110 8.94 19.78 13.33
N ASP A 111 9.04 21.06 13.64
CA ASP A 111 10.07 21.60 14.51
C ASP A 111 9.71 21.42 16.00
N MET A 112 10.71 21.05 16.80
CA MET A 112 10.64 20.99 18.26
C MET A 112 10.81 22.40 18.84
N ASP A 113 9.81 23.26 18.66
CA ASP A 113 9.89 24.70 18.95
C ASP A 113 8.95 25.17 20.08
N GLY A 114 8.27 24.24 20.75
CA GLY A 114 7.29 24.52 21.80
C GLY A 114 5.89 24.88 21.30
N LYS A 115 5.63 24.92 19.98
CA LYS A 115 4.31 25.26 19.43
C LYS A 115 3.45 24.05 19.10
N ILE A 116 4.01 23.11 18.31
CA ILE A 116 3.34 21.87 17.89
C ILE A 116 3.97 20.68 18.62
N LEU A 117 5.30 20.66 18.66
CA LEU A 117 6.09 19.74 19.45
C LEU A 117 6.76 20.52 20.59
N SER A 118 6.86 19.91 21.77
CA SER A 118 7.65 20.51 22.86
C SER A 118 9.13 20.54 22.49
N LEU A 119 9.89 21.36 23.21
CA LEU A 119 11.33 21.12 23.32
C LEU A 119 11.55 19.75 24.00
N PRO A 120 12.65 19.03 23.68
CA PRO A 120 13.03 17.85 24.43
C PRO A 120 13.25 18.20 25.90
N ASP A 121 12.73 17.38 26.81
CA ASP A 121 13.03 17.51 28.24
C ASP A 121 14.43 16.93 28.59
N GLU A 122 14.76 16.92 29.88
CA GLU A 122 16.05 16.40 30.39
C GLU A 122 16.28 14.92 30.05
N ASN A 123 15.22 14.15 29.78
CA ASN A 123 15.28 12.75 29.38
C ASN A 123 15.19 12.58 27.86
N GLY A 124 15.16 13.67 27.09
CA GLY A 124 15.02 13.67 25.64
C GLY A 124 13.60 13.34 25.17
N ILE A 125 12.58 13.49 26.01
CA ILE A 125 11.19 13.24 25.64
C ILE A 125 10.60 14.49 24.98
N VAL A 126 9.97 14.31 23.83
CA VAL A 126 9.25 15.34 23.09
C VAL A 126 7.76 15.01 23.08
N LYS A 127 6.94 15.98 23.49
CA LYS A 127 5.48 15.86 23.55
C LYS A 127 4.84 16.48 22.32
N VAL A 128 3.82 15.81 21.80
CA VAL A 128 2.92 16.36 20.79
C VAL A 128 1.92 17.29 21.50
N ILE A 129 2.19 18.60 21.47
CA ILE A 129 1.37 19.64 22.12
C ILE A 129 0.03 19.79 21.37
N LYS A 130 0.09 19.76 20.04
CA LYS A 130 -1.10 19.82 19.17
C LYS A 130 -1.16 18.57 18.32
N PRO A 131 -2.33 17.91 18.20
CA PRO A 131 -2.47 16.74 17.35
C PRO A 131 -1.95 16.99 15.93
N ILE A 132 -1.10 16.11 15.45
CA ILE A 132 -0.49 16.20 14.12
C ILE A 132 -1.31 15.34 13.17
N VAL A 133 -1.72 15.91 12.04
CA VAL A 133 -2.33 15.13 10.96
C VAL A 133 -1.22 14.63 10.04
N VAL A 134 -1.22 13.33 9.79
CA VAL A 134 -0.46 12.75 8.66
C VAL A 134 -1.45 12.28 7.62
N SER A 135 -1.25 12.73 6.39
CA SER A 135 -2.20 12.54 5.28
C SER A 135 -1.64 11.56 4.26
N TYR A 136 -2.53 10.90 3.51
CA TYR A 136 -2.15 10.06 2.37
C TYR A 136 -1.14 10.77 1.46
N PHE A 137 0.02 10.14 1.28
CA PHE A 137 1.10 10.63 0.44
C PHE A 137 1.34 9.75 -0.79
N GLY A 138 0.96 8.48 -0.69
CA GLY A 138 1.07 7.50 -1.77
C GLY A 138 1.01 6.09 -1.22
N ASP A 139 1.30 5.11 -2.06
CA ASP A 139 1.23 3.71 -1.67
C ASP A 139 2.55 3.22 -1.02
N PHE A 140 2.56 1.96 -0.58
CA PHE A 140 3.78 1.20 -0.34
C PHE A 140 3.62 -0.28 -0.73
N GLU A 141 4.74 -0.93 -1.06
CA GLU A 141 4.82 -2.38 -1.24
C GLU A 141 5.70 -2.97 -0.14
N ILE A 142 5.26 -4.07 0.48
CA ILE A 142 6.08 -4.85 1.41
C ILE A 142 6.11 -6.34 1.03
N THR A 143 7.33 -6.88 1.01
CA THR A 143 7.59 -8.32 0.86
C THR A 143 8.64 -8.71 1.88
N ASN A 144 8.28 -9.58 2.82
CA ASN A 144 9.11 -9.91 3.99
C ASN A 144 9.50 -8.62 4.75
N ASN A 145 10.79 -8.37 4.90
CA ASN A 145 11.33 -7.15 5.51
C ASN A 145 11.74 -6.08 4.50
N ILE A 146 11.45 -6.26 3.21
CA ILE A 146 11.77 -5.28 2.16
C ILE A 146 10.55 -4.40 1.95
N ILE A 147 10.75 -3.09 2.03
CA ILE A 147 9.71 -2.10 1.79
C ILE A 147 10.10 -1.17 0.66
N LYS A 148 9.13 -0.85 -0.20
CA LYS A 148 9.22 0.20 -1.20
C LYS A 148 8.13 1.21 -0.95
N THR A 149 8.46 2.48 -1.05
CA THR A 149 7.50 3.57 -0.87
C THR A 149 7.99 4.80 -1.64
N ARG A 150 7.34 5.94 -1.41
CA ARG A 150 7.65 7.22 -2.03
C ARG A 150 8.30 8.15 -1.01
N ARG A 151 8.98 9.17 -1.52
CA ARG A 151 9.47 10.28 -0.69
C ARG A 151 9.38 11.57 -1.48
N HIS A 152 8.97 12.65 -0.80
CA HIS A 152 9.07 14.00 -1.32
C HIS A 152 10.53 14.46 -1.24
N SER A 153 11.07 14.83 -2.40
CA SER A 153 12.40 15.38 -2.54
C SER A 153 12.27 16.81 -3.05
N ARG A 154 12.95 17.73 -2.40
CA ARG A 154 13.00 19.14 -2.80
C ARG A 154 14.42 19.65 -2.90
N SER A 155 14.63 20.60 -3.79
CA SER A 155 15.77 21.50 -3.84
C SER A 155 15.25 22.94 -3.84
N PRO A 156 16.11 23.95 -3.71
CA PRO A 156 15.68 25.36 -3.85
C PRO A 156 15.01 25.68 -5.19
N PHE A 157 15.17 24.82 -6.20
CA PHE A 157 14.70 25.08 -7.57
C PHE A 157 13.59 24.15 -8.05
N ASN A 158 13.39 22.99 -7.41
CA ASN A 158 12.42 22.01 -7.89
C ASN A 158 11.98 21.04 -6.79
N GLU A 159 10.77 20.51 -6.94
CA GLU A 159 10.23 19.43 -6.10
C GLU A 159 9.84 18.23 -6.97
N TRP A 160 10.11 17.03 -6.48
CA TRP A 160 9.78 15.79 -7.16
C TRP A 160 9.57 14.64 -6.19
N TYR A 161 9.06 13.52 -6.71
CA TYR A 161 8.78 12.31 -5.94
C TYR A 161 9.76 11.21 -6.34
N ASP A 162 10.58 10.78 -5.39
CA ASP A 162 11.47 9.64 -5.58
C ASP A 162 10.78 8.36 -5.09
N TYR A 163 11.04 7.24 -5.78
CA TYR A 163 10.78 5.93 -5.20
C TYR A 163 11.97 5.53 -4.34
N VAL A 164 11.68 5.02 -3.16
CA VAL A 164 12.66 4.61 -2.16
C VAL A 164 12.44 3.16 -1.77
N GLU A 165 13.53 2.44 -1.58
CA GLU A 165 13.53 1.03 -1.21
C GLU A 165 14.48 0.80 -0.03
N GLY A 166 14.05 -0.06 0.88
CA GLY A 166 14.75 -0.31 2.12
C GLY A 166 14.49 -1.67 2.74
N LYS A 167 15.08 -1.85 3.91
CA LYS A 167 14.82 -2.99 4.79
C LYS A 167 14.27 -2.51 6.13
N ILE A 168 13.47 -3.35 6.75
CA ILE A 168 12.94 -3.15 8.10
C ILE A 168 13.67 -4.09 9.05
N SER A 169 14.19 -3.54 10.15
CA SER A 169 14.86 -4.30 11.20
C SER A 169 14.79 -3.51 12.50
N ASN A 170 14.54 -4.20 13.62
CA ASN A 170 14.53 -3.63 14.97
C ASN A 170 13.73 -2.31 15.04
N ASP A 171 12.46 -2.38 14.63
CA ASP A 171 11.53 -1.24 14.64
C ASP A 171 11.98 -0.04 13.79
N THR A 172 12.98 -0.23 12.92
CA THR A 172 13.55 0.81 12.06
C THR A 172 13.38 0.44 10.60
N ILE A 173 12.83 1.37 9.83
CA ILE A 173 12.79 1.31 8.38
C ILE A 173 14.01 2.05 7.83
N TYR A 174 14.90 1.32 7.17
CA TYR A 174 16.12 1.84 6.57
C TYR A 174 16.01 1.90 5.05
N LEU A 175 15.74 3.09 4.50
CA LEU A 175 15.59 3.34 3.08
C LEU A 175 16.94 3.66 2.44
N SER A 176 17.59 2.62 1.93
CA SER A 176 18.98 2.65 1.46
C SER A 176 19.12 3.00 -0.03
N LYS A 177 18.04 2.90 -0.81
CA LYS A 177 18.05 3.16 -2.25
C LYS A 177 16.98 4.18 -2.61
N LYS A 178 17.29 5.06 -3.57
CA LYS A 178 16.32 5.93 -4.25
C LYS A 178 16.49 5.86 -5.77
N TYR A 179 15.39 5.95 -6.51
CA TYR A 179 15.38 5.93 -7.96
C TYR A 179 14.11 6.60 -8.51
N TRP A 180 14.16 6.98 -9.78
CA TRP A 180 12.99 7.50 -10.49
C TRP A 180 12.07 6.36 -10.95
N GLY A 181 10.80 6.49 -10.60
CA GLY A 181 9.75 5.53 -10.88
C GLY A 181 8.98 5.78 -12.17
N LYS A 182 8.35 4.73 -12.72
CA LYS A 182 7.35 4.84 -13.79
C LYS A 182 5.98 5.21 -13.18
N ALA A 183 5.77 6.48 -12.84
CA ALA A 183 4.52 6.90 -12.20
C ALA A 183 3.30 6.95 -13.16
N LYS A 184 3.50 7.15 -14.47
CA LYS A 184 2.37 7.47 -15.37
C LYS A 184 1.35 6.34 -15.59
N ASN A 185 1.76 5.07 -15.68
CA ASN A 185 0.87 3.99 -16.15
C ASN A 185 0.89 2.72 -15.30
N ASN A 186 1.65 2.63 -14.21
CA ASN A 186 1.74 1.42 -13.38
C ASN A 186 2.24 1.73 -11.96
N TYR A 187 1.34 1.66 -10.98
CA TYR A 187 1.59 1.90 -9.54
C TYR A 187 2.55 0.90 -8.85
N LYS A 188 3.19 -0.01 -9.59
CA LYS A 188 3.93 -1.19 -9.07
C LYS A 188 5.41 -0.94 -8.72
N PHE A 189 5.74 0.18 -8.07
CA PHE A 189 7.13 0.58 -7.70
C PHE A 189 8.22 0.18 -8.71
N LYS A 190 7.95 0.37 -10.01
CA LYS A 190 8.87 -0.02 -11.09
C LYS A 190 9.82 1.12 -11.41
N LYS A 191 11.11 0.80 -11.38
CA LYS A 191 12.18 1.71 -11.79
C LYS A 191 12.09 2.02 -13.30
N TYR A 192 12.36 3.26 -13.69
CA TYR A 192 12.54 3.62 -15.09
C TYR A 192 13.83 2.97 -15.65
N TRP A 193 13.79 2.42 -16.87
CA TRP A 193 14.90 1.60 -17.41
C TRP A 193 16.27 2.28 -17.30
N LEU A 194 16.36 3.56 -17.68
CA LEU A 194 17.59 4.34 -17.66
C LEU A 194 17.81 5.12 -16.35
N ALA A 195 16.91 5.02 -15.37
CA ALA A 195 17.11 5.73 -14.10
C ALA A 195 18.31 5.15 -13.36
N LYS A 196 19.12 6.03 -12.76
CA LYS A 196 20.18 5.59 -11.84
C LYS A 196 19.56 5.29 -10.47
N THR A 197 20.02 4.20 -9.84
CA THR A 197 19.75 3.96 -8.42
C THR A 197 20.82 4.69 -7.62
N ARG A 198 20.40 5.52 -6.66
CA ARG A 198 21.30 6.27 -5.78
C ARG A 198 21.19 5.74 -4.35
N LYS A 199 22.30 5.76 -3.61
CA LYS A 199 22.31 5.42 -2.19
C LYS A 199 21.65 6.53 -1.36
N THR A 200 21.04 6.15 -0.25
CA THR A 200 20.45 7.04 0.76
C THR A 200 20.67 6.44 2.15
N ASN A 201 20.50 7.24 3.20
CA ASN A 201 20.64 6.84 4.60
C ASN A 201 19.40 7.24 5.42
N TYR A 202 18.21 7.26 4.82
CA TYR A 202 17.00 7.63 5.55
C TYR A 202 16.59 6.52 6.52
N LYS A 203 16.34 6.92 7.76
CA LYS A 203 15.89 6.06 8.85
C LYS A 203 14.57 6.59 9.38
N LYS A 204 13.57 5.71 9.47
CA LYS A 204 12.32 5.97 10.17
C LYS A 204 12.20 5.00 11.33
N ILE A 205 12.00 5.50 12.54
CA ILE A 205 12.04 4.72 13.77
C ILE A 205 10.63 4.68 14.35
N TYR A 206 10.10 3.49 14.60
CA TYR A 206 8.81 3.33 15.28
C TYR A 206 8.91 3.87 16.70
N GLN A 207 7.92 4.66 17.09
CA GLN A 207 7.80 5.26 18.41
C GLN A 207 6.57 4.68 19.12
N PRO A 208 6.73 3.79 20.12
CA PRO A 208 5.62 3.04 20.71
C PRO A 208 4.68 3.90 21.56
N THR A 209 5.15 5.03 22.07
CA THR A 209 4.39 5.97 22.90
C THR A 209 3.56 6.96 22.07
N LEU A 210 3.80 7.04 20.76
CA LEU A 210 2.93 7.78 19.84
C LEU A 210 1.70 6.95 19.47
N LYS A 211 0.54 7.59 19.52
CA LYS A 211 -0.74 7.02 19.12
C LYS A 211 -1.14 7.58 17.76
N ALA A 212 -1.71 6.73 16.91
CA ALA A 212 -2.28 7.11 15.63
C ALA A 212 -3.75 6.69 15.58
N GLU A 213 -4.64 7.65 15.38
CA GLU A 213 -6.08 7.43 15.20
C GLU A 213 -6.41 7.61 13.72
N LYS A 214 -6.85 6.54 13.05
CA LYS A 214 -7.21 6.56 11.62
C LYS A 214 -8.51 7.33 11.40
N PHE A 215 -8.56 8.18 10.38
CA PHE A 215 -9.77 8.82 9.90
C PHE A 215 -9.69 9.11 8.39
N GLU A 216 -10.82 9.33 7.74
CA GLU A 216 -10.87 9.80 6.36
C GLU A 216 -11.08 11.31 6.34
N ASN A 217 -10.35 12.02 5.47
CA ASN A 217 -10.59 13.44 5.25
C ASN A 217 -11.79 13.67 4.31
N SER A 218 -12.11 14.94 4.03
CA SER A 218 -13.21 15.33 3.14
C SER A 218 -13.09 14.82 1.69
N TYR A 219 -11.92 14.34 1.29
CA TYR A 219 -11.66 13.77 -0.04
C TYR A 219 -11.69 12.23 -0.03
N GLY A 220 -12.05 11.60 1.10
CA GLY A 220 -12.02 10.14 1.25
C GLY A 220 -10.60 9.57 1.29
N LEU A 221 -9.59 10.40 1.59
CA LEU A 221 -8.20 9.94 1.71
C LEU A 221 -7.89 9.54 3.14
N THR A 222 -7.19 8.42 3.29
CA THR A 222 -6.69 7.93 4.58
C THR A 222 -5.78 8.96 5.25
N CYS A 223 -6.09 9.27 6.50
CA CYS A 223 -5.32 10.15 7.36
C CYS A 223 -5.18 9.54 8.76
N PHE A 224 -4.20 10.01 9.53
CA PHE A 224 -4.08 9.68 10.95
C PHE A 224 -3.86 10.93 11.79
N ARG A 225 -4.54 10.98 12.93
CA ARG A 225 -4.29 11.95 13.99
C ARG A 225 -3.28 11.37 14.96
N VAL A 226 -2.11 12.00 15.04
CA VAL A 226 -1.00 11.58 15.89
C VAL A 226 -0.98 12.41 17.18
N THR A 227 -0.87 11.71 18.31
CA THR A 227 -0.77 12.30 19.66
C THR A 227 0.20 11.49 20.52
N GLY A 228 0.56 12.02 21.69
CA GLY A 228 1.44 11.35 22.65
C GLY A 228 2.81 12.00 22.73
N GLU A 229 3.82 11.20 23.00
CA GLU A 229 5.20 11.64 23.17
C GLU A 229 6.16 10.64 22.54
N PHE A 230 7.40 11.04 22.32
CA PHE A 230 8.44 10.18 21.76
C PHE A 230 9.82 10.55 22.28
N LEU A 231 10.74 9.58 22.24
CA LEU A 231 12.12 9.76 22.64
C LEU A 231 12.97 10.23 21.46
N VAL A 232 13.75 11.28 21.68
CA VAL A 232 14.82 11.72 20.77
C VAL A 232 15.93 10.68 20.77
N LYS A 233 16.38 10.26 19.58
CA LYS A 233 17.49 9.30 19.40
C LYS A 233 18.74 9.98 18.87
#